data_AF-A0A924RKI0-F1
#
_entry.id   AF-A0A924RKI0-F1
#
_cell.length_a   1.000
_cell.length_b   1.000
_cell.length_c   1.000
_cell.angle_alpha   90.00
_cell.angle_beta   90.00
_cell.angle_gamma   90.00
#
_symmetry.space_group_name_H-M   'P 1'
#
loop_
_entity.id
_entity.type
_entity.pdbx_description
1 polymer ?
#
loop_
_entity_poly.entity_id
_entity_poly.type
_entity_poly.pdbx_seq_one_letter_code
_entity_poly.pdbx_strand_id
1 'polypeptide(L)'
;MKNLFILILFSFCFLGTSNAQVGINTTTPISTLDINGNLNVREIGILNSKVNGSGVLNGGPSGSATPISDGVYISLTPTAGNQEFIVPNAVNFPGRIYILRNISASVNAILYSFGGKFFAKDSKNPTPLASTSTITLPSDGSFKTIIAISDGENWTYFF
;
A
#
# COMPACT_ATOMS: atom_id res chain seq x y z
N MET A 1 -58.32 -7.08 15.63
CA MET A 1 -57.17 -6.34 16.22
C MET A 1 -56.12 -7.25 16.86
N LYS A 2 -56.45 -8.44 17.39
CA LYS A 2 -55.45 -9.46 17.80
C LYS A 2 -54.45 -9.87 16.69
N ASN A 3 -54.90 -9.95 15.43
CA ASN A 3 -54.01 -10.21 14.28
C ASN A 3 -53.04 -9.05 13.97
N LEU A 4 -53.33 -7.84 14.47
CA LEU A 4 -52.47 -6.65 14.33
C LEU A 4 -51.32 -6.68 15.34
N PHE A 5 -51.53 -7.28 16.51
CA PHE A 5 -50.52 -7.37 17.58
C PHE A 5 -49.40 -8.39 17.26
N ILE A 6 -49.77 -9.52 16.63
CA ILE A 6 -48.81 -10.55 16.17
C ILE A 6 -47.96 -10.03 15.00
N LEU A 7 -48.53 -9.18 14.13
CA LEU A 7 -47.82 -8.55 13.01
C LEU A 7 -46.79 -7.50 13.49
N ILE A 8 -47.09 -6.77 14.56
CA ILE A 8 -46.19 -5.78 15.17
C ILE A 8 -45.00 -6.46 15.89
N LEU A 9 -45.25 -7.58 16.58
CA LEU A 9 -44.18 -8.31 17.28
C LEU A 9 -43.20 -8.97 16.31
N PHE A 10 -43.71 -9.52 15.20
CA PHE A 10 -42.88 -10.10 14.14
C PHE A 10 -42.09 -9.02 13.38
N SER A 11 -42.65 -7.81 13.20
CA SER A 11 -41.96 -6.70 12.53
C SER A 11 -40.80 -6.11 13.32
N PHE A 12 -40.81 -6.17 14.67
CA PHE A 12 -39.73 -5.60 15.49
C PHE A 12 -38.50 -6.51 15.59
N CYS A 13 -38.67 -7.82 15.47
CA CYS A 13 -37.55 -8.77 15.47
C CYS A 13 -36.70 -8.73 14.18
N PHE A 14 -37.22 -8.11 13.09
CA PHE A 14 -36.51 -7.95 11.81
C PHE A 14 -35.95 -6.53 11.56
N LEU A 15 -35.98 -5.63 12.56
CA LEU A 15 -35.42 -4.26 12.45
C LEU A 15 -33.88 -4.20 12.60
N GLY A 16 -33.21 -5.35 12.66
CA GLY A 16 -31.75 -5.45 12.56
C GLY A 16 -31.30 -5.24 11.12
N THR A 17 -31.36 -4.00 10.65
CA THR A 17 -30.91 -3.57 9.32
C THR A 17 -29.51 -4.09 8.97
N SER A 18 -29.44 -4.75 7.82
CA SER A 18 -28.25 -5.21 7.10
C SER A 18 -27.19 -4.11 6.90
N ASN A 19 -25.96 -4.34 7.38
CA ASN A 19 -24.81 -3.44 7.20
C ASN A 19 -24.01 -3.83 5.95
N ALA A 20 -23.98 -2.97 4.92
CA ALA A 20 -23.06 -3.02 3.78
C ALA A 20 -22.21 -1.74 3.78
N GLN A 21 -21.09 -1.72 4.51
CA GLN A 21 -20.36 -0.46 4.74
C GLN A 21 -18.86 -0.68 4.59
N VAL A 22 -18.15 0.21 3.89
CA VAL A 22 -16.68 0.41 3.94
C VAL A 22 -16.47 1.77 4.60
N GLY A 23 -15.76 1.87 5.71
CA GLY A 23 -15.60 3.18 6.35
C GLY A 23 -14.20 3.71 6.31
N ILE A 24 -14.11 4.93 5.78
CA ILE A 24 -12.92 5.73 5.71
C ILE A 24 -12.96 6.69 6.90
N ASN A 25 -11.97 6.55 7.80
CA ASN A 25 -11.68 7.39 8.97
C ASN A 25 -12.69 7.38 10.14
N THR A 26 -13.18 6.23 10.63
CA THR A 26 -14.12 6.23 11.78
C THR A 26 -14.17 4.93 12.62
N THR A 27 -15.01 4.88 13.69
CA THR A 27 -15.43 3.74 14.58
C THR A 27 -16.77 3.10 14.18
N THR A 28 -17.42 3.70 13.19
CA THR A 28 -18.43 3.15 12.28
C THR A 28 -17.77 2.65 10.99
N PRO A 29 -16.66 1.91 11.13
CA PRO A 29 -16.35 0.77 10.29
C PRO A 29 -15.48 -0.32 10.93
N ILE A 30 -16.02 -1.48 10.65
CA ILE A 30 -15.64 -2.87 10.89
C ILE A 30 -16.39 -3.74 9.84
N SER A 31 -17.32 -3.13 9.09
CA SER A 31 -17.32 -2.85 7.65
C SER A 31 -16.87 -3.92 6.64
N THR A 32 -17.80 -4.23 5.72
CA THR A 32 -17.65 -5.11 4.57
C THR A 32 -17.35 -4.33 3.29
N LEU A 33 -16.22 -4.68 2.66
CA LEU A 33 -15.91 -4.31 1.27
C LEU A 33 -16.34 -5.46 0.35
N ASP A 34 -17.47 -5.31 -0.35
CA ASP A 34 -17.90 -6.25 -1.39
C ASP A 34 -17.85 -5.57 -2.77
N ILE A 35 -17.07 -6.15 -3.69
CA ILE A 35 -16.91 -5.67 -5.06
C ILE A 35 -17.31 -6.83 -5.99
N ASN A 36 -18.56 -6.82 -6.47
CA ASN A 36 -19.05 -7.75 -7.49
C ASN A 36 -18.58 -7.38 -8.91
N GLY A 37 -17.35 -6.88 -9.02
CA GLY A 37 -16.74 -6.27 -10.21
C GLY A 37 -15.22 -6.11 -10.07
N ASN A 38 -14.61 -5.15 -10.76
CA ASN A 38 -13.15 -4.96 -10.75
C ASN A 38 -12.72 -3.94 -9.69
N LEU A 39 -11.77 -4.33 -8.82
CA LEU A 39 -10.99 -3.38 -8.01
C LEU A 39 -9.88 -2.77 -8.86
N ASN A 40 -9.98 -1.46 -9.13
CA ASN A 40 -8.90 -0.70 -9.74
C ASN A 40 -8.21 0.11 -8.64
N VAL A 41 -6.89 0.01 -8.57
CA VAL A 41 -6.08 0.78 -7.62
C VAL A 41 -5.35 1.89 -8.36
N ARG A 42 -5.01 2.96 -7.64
CA ARG A 42 -4.27 4.07 -8.23
C ARG A 42 -2.85 3.61 -8.61
N GLU A 43 -2.52 3.78 -9.87
CA GLU A 43 -1.19 3.58 -10.43
C GLU A 43 -0.48 4.93 -10.58
N ILE A 44 0.81 4.97 -10.26
CA ILE A 44 1.68 6.12 -10.52
C ILE A 44 3.06 5.65 -11.00
N GLY A 45 3.82 6.57 -11.60
CA GLY A 45 5.24 6.39 -11.89
C GLY A 45 5.56 6.10 -13.36
N ILE A 46 4.54 5.99 -14.21
CA ILE A 46 4.66 6.10 -15.67
C ILE A 46 3.81 7.26 -16.19
N LEU A 47 4.20 7.86 -17.31
CA LEU A 47 3.37 8.88 -17.94
C LEU A 47 2.11 8.22 -18.52
N ASN A 48 0.97 8.43 -17.86
CA ASN A 48 -0.30 7.81 -18.23
C ASN A 48 -1.39 8.88 -18.39
N SER A 49 -1.82 9.14 -19.62
CA SER A 49 -2.84 10.15 -19.92
C SER A 49 -4.23 9.82 -19.36
N LYS A 50 -4.44 8.59 -18.88
CA LYS A 50 -5.70 8.17 -18.24
C LYS A 50 -5.70 8.35 -16.72
N VAL A 51 -4.56 8.72 -16.12
CA VAL A 51 -4.44 8.95 -14.67
C VAL A 51 -4.05 10.41 -14.45
N ASN A 52 -4.96 11.18 -13.86
CA ASN A 52 -4.72 12.61 -13.61
C ASN A 52 -3.50 12.80 -12.69
N GLY A 53 -2.62 13.73 -13.06
CA GLY A 53 -1.38 13.99 -12.34
C GLY A 53 -0.34 12.87 -12.44
N SER A 54 -0.52 11.91 -13.36
CA SER A 54 0.46 10.84 -13.55
C SER A 54 1.69 11.33 -14.30
N GLY A 55 2.84 10.87 -13.85
CA GLY A 55 4.15 11.22 -14.38
C GLY A 55 5.18 10.16 -14.03
N VAL A 56 6.34 10.26 -14.68
CA VAL A 56 7.47 9.38 -14.39
C VAL A 56 7.98 9.67 -12.97
N LEU A 57 8.10 8.62 -12.16
CA LEU A 57 8.66 8.73 -10.81
C LEU A 57 10.14 8.35 -10.83
N ASN A 58 10.99 9.37 -10.94
CA ASN A 58 12.45 9.21 -10.89
C ASN A 58 12.94 9.05 -9.45
N GLY A 59 14.01 8.27 -9.27
CA GLY A 59 14.71 8.21 -8.00
C GLY A 59 15.37 9.54 -7.66
N GLY A 60 15.78 9.68 -6.41
CA GLY A 60 16.58 10.78 -5.92
C GLY A 60 18.07 10.38 -5.82
N PRO A 61 18.98 11.36 -5.74
CA PRO A 61 20.39 11.10 -5.52
C PRO A 61 20.67 10.67 -4.09
N SER A 62 21.91 10.24 -3.82
CA SER A 62 22.28 9.76 -2.49
C SER A 62 22.09 10.78 -1.39
N GLY A 63 21.32 10.38 -0.36
CA GLY A 63 20.95 11.24 0.76
C GLY A 63 19.76 12.17 0.48
N SER A 64 19.15 12.09 -0.70
CA SER A 64 17.97 12.87 -1.08
C SER A 64 16.97 12.02 -1.86
N ALA A 65 16.59 10.89 -1.27
CA ALA A 65 15.65 9.95 -1.86
C ALA A 65 14.30 10.60 -2.22
N THR A 66 13.72 10.20 -3.36
CA THR A 66 12.40 10.66 -3.79
C THR A 66 11.30 10.10 -2.88
N PRO A 67 10.50 10.94 -2.19
CA PRO A 67 9.41 10.46 -1.35
C PRO A 67 8.29 9.81 -2.13
N ILE A 68 7.78 8.71 -1.59
CA ILE A 68 6.57 8.03 -2.05
C ILE A 68 5.45 8.35 -1.06
N SER A 69 4.48 9.18 -1.48
CA SER A 69 3.38 9.62 -0.62
C SER A 69 1.99 9.26 -1.15
N ASP A 70 1.90 8.63 -2.32
CA ASP A 70 0.67 8.42 -3.07
C ASP A 70 0.73 7.12 -3.89
N GLY A 71 -0.42 6.65 -4.35
CA GLY A 71 -0.57 5.45 -5.17
C GLY A 71 -0.63 4.16 -4.35
N VAL A 72 -1.01 3.10 -5.04
CA VAL A 72 -0.90 1.71 -4.54
C VAL A 72 0.06 0.96 -5.43
N TYR A 73 -0.14 0.98 -6.76
CA TYR A 73 0.83 0.42 -7.71
C TYR A 73 1.77 1.51 -8.19
N ILE A 74 3.08 1.31 -8.04
CA ILE A 74 4.07 2.35 -8.22
C ILE A 74 5.20 1.81 -9.10
N SER A 75 5.36 2.42 -10.27
CA SER A 75 6.46 2.16 -11.18
C SER A 75 7.65 3.07 -10.85
N LEU A 76 8.74 2.49 -10.36
CA LEU A 76 9.96 3.20 -10.01
C LEU A 76 10.89 3.27 -11.23
N THR A 77 11.33 4.47 -11.59
CA THR A 77 12.26 4.69 -12.72
C THR A 77 13.61 5.19 -12.21
N PRO A 78 14.43 4.34 -11.58
CA PRO A 78 15.77 4.73 -11.17
C PRO A 78 16.64 5.02 -12.41
N THR A 79 17.51 6.02 -12.29
CA THR A 79 18.54 6.33 -13.29
C THR A 79 19.91 6.34 -12.64
N ALA A 80 20.98 6.31 -13.44
CA ALA A 80 22.34 6.37 -12.88
C ALA A 80 22.51 7.64 -12.03
N GLY A 81 22.94 7.48 -10.78
CA GLY A 81 23.07 8.58 -9.82
C GLY A 81 21.78 9.03 -9.14
N ASN A 82 20.60 8.56 -9.57
CA ASN A 82 19.30 8.89 -8.98
C ASN A 82 18.45 7.62 -8.79
N GLN A 83 18.74 6.87 -7.74
CA GLN A 83 18.23 5.51 -7.52
C GLN A 83 17.35 5.39 -6.28
N GLU A 84 17.35 6.41 -5.43
CA GLU A 84 16.83 6.30 -4.07
C GLU A 84 15.37 6.76 -4.00
N PHE A 85 14.53 5.94 -3.37
CA PHE A 85 13.12 6.22 -3.10
C PHE A 85 12.85 5.97 -1.62
N ILE A 86 11.88 6.65 -1.04
CA ILE A 86 11.60 6.52 0.39
C ILE A 86 10.09 6.42 0.67
N VAL A 87 9.68 5.33 1.31
CA VAL A 87 8.29 5.17 1.82
C VAL A 87 8.13 5.96 3.13
N PRO A 88 6.90 6.36 3.51
CA PRO A 88 6.68 7.13 4.72
C PRO A 88 6.98 6.29 5.97
N ASN A 89 6.98 6.95 7.13
CA ASN A 89 7.13 6.25 8.40
C ASN A 89 5.96 5.28 8.60
N ALA A 90 6.27 3.98 8.75
CA ALA A 90 5.29 2.92 8.95
C ALA A 90 4.33 3.22 10.13
N VAL A 91 4.86 3.78 11.22
CA VAL A 91 4.07 4.10 12.42
C VAL A 91 2.94 5.09 12.14
N ASN A 92 3.17 6.03 11.22
CA ASN A 92 2.19 7.07 10.89
C ASN A 92 1.12 6.59 9.90
N PHE A 93 1.34 5.44 9.25
CA PHE A 93 0.46 4.94 8.19
C PHE A 93 0.24 3.41 8.31
N PRO A 94 -0.29 2.93 9.45
CA PRO A 94 -0.59 1.51 9.65
C PRO A 94 -1.54 0.99 8.56
N GLY A 95 -1.29 -0.23 8.08
CA GLY A 95 -2.10 -0.89 7.05
C GLY A 95 -1.89 -0.35 5.63
N ARG A 96 -1.01 0.63 5.42
CA ARG A 96 -0.72 1.15 4.08
C ARG A 96 -0.05 0.08 3.21
N ILE A 97 -0.57 -0.09 2.00
CA ILE A 97 -0.08 -1.06 1.01
C ILE A 97 0.52 -0.33 -0.18
N TYR A 98 1.70 -0.76 -0.59
CA TYR A 98 2.33 -0.39 -1.84
C TYR A 98 2.73 -1.63 -2.62
N ILE A 99 2.53 -1.61 -3.94
CA ILE A 99 3.11 -2.54 -4.90
C ILE A 99 4.15 -1.73 -5.66
N LEU A 100 5.41 -2.03 -5.42
CA LEU A 100 6.55 -1.25 -5.91
C LEU A 100 7.27 -2.09 -6.95
N ARG A 101 7.42 -1.57 -8.17
CA ARG A 101 8.11 -2.24 -9.26
C ARG A 101 9.21 -1.34 -9.78
N ASN A 102 10.46 -1.79 -9.73
CA ASN A 102 11.49 -1.19 -10.55
C ASN A 102 11.16 -1.48 -12.02
N ILE A 103 11.00 -0.44 -12.86
CA ILE A 103 10.74 -0.62 -14.30
C ILE A 103 11.96 -0.31 -15.17
N SER A 104 13.09 0.08 -14.56
CA SER A 104 14.35 0.24 -15.28
C SER A 104 14.83 -1.10 -15.83
N ALA A 105 15.51 -1.05 -16.97
CA ALA A 105 16.13 -2.19 -17.63
C ALA A 105 17.58 -2.43 -17.15
N SER A 106 18.21 -1.42 -16.54
CA SER A 106 19.66 -1.46 -16.27
C SER A 106 20.07 -0.87 -14.92
N VAL A 107 19.15 -0.28 -14.16
CA VAL A 107 19.46 0.41 -12.91
C VAL A 107 18.61 -0.16 -11.78
N ASN A 108 19.25 -0.48 -10.66
CA ASN A 108 18.55 -0.92 -9.45
C ASN A 108 17.88 0.29 -8.77
N ALA A 109 16.70 0.08 -8.19
CA ALA A 109 16.09 1.04 -7.28
C ALA A 109 16.50 0.69 -5.84
N ILE A 110 16.73 1.72 -5.02
CA ILE A 110 17.03 1.56 -3.60
C ILE A 110 15.88 2.17 -2.83
N LEU A 111 15.22 1.36 -2.00
CA LEU A 111 14.07 1.76 -1.21
C LEU A 111 14.48 1.94 0.24
N TYR A 112 14.16 3.10 0.79
CA TYR A 112 14.32 3.47 2.19
C TYR A 112 12.95 3.58 2.86
N SER A 113 12.96 3.67 4.19
CA SER A 113 11.80 4.08 4.98
C SER A 113 12.13 5.31 5.83
N PHE A 114 11.22 6.29 5.89
CA PHE A 114 11.33 7.42 6.83
C PHE A 114 11.24 6.98 8.30
N GLY A 115 10.72 5.78 8.57
CA GLY A 115 10.63 5.21 9.90
C GLY A 115 10.02 3.80 9.88
N GLY A 116 10.42 2.94 10.81
CA GLY A 116 10.16 1.51 10.74
C GLY A 116 11.13 0.79 9.79
N LYS A 117 11.41 -0.48 10.07
CA LYS A 117 12.33 -1.31 9.28
C LYS A 117 11.59 -2.17 8.27
N PHE A 118 12.31 -2.70 7.28
CA PHE A 118 11.76 -3.66 6.33
C PHE A 118 11.99 -5.09 6.78
N PHE A 119 10.96 -5.93 6.80
CA PHE A 119 11.04 -7.37 7.08
C PHE A 119 10.50 -8.15 5.89
N ALA A 120 11.29 -9.12 5.42
CA ALA A 120 10.80 -10.05 4.40
C ALA A 120 9.70 -10.94 4.98
N LYS A 121 8.74 -11.36 4.15
CA LYS A 121 7.68 -12.33 4.50
C LYS A 121 8.17 -13.60 5.20
N ASP A 122 9.43 -13.97 5.01
CA ASP A 122 10.07 -15.20 5.50
C ASP A 122 11.25 -14.93 6.45
N SER A 123 11.40 -13.70 6.95
CA SER A 123 12.48 -13.34 7.87
C SER A 123 11.95 -12.62 9.11
N LYS A 124 12.42 -13.08 10.29
CA LYS A 124 12.25 -12.37 11.56
C LYS A 124 13.23 -11.21 11.76
N ASN A 125 14.19 -11.04 10.86
CA ASN A 125 15.22 -10.01 10.93
C ASN A 125 14.98 -8.93 9.87
N PRO A 126 15.30 -7.66 10.15
CA PRO A 126 15.11 -6.58 9.19
C PRO A 126 16.14 -6.60 8.05
N THR A 127 15.79 -5.96 6.92
CA THR A 127 16.61 -5.83 5.72
C THR A 127 17.13 -4.40 5.53
N PRO A 128 18.46 -4.20 5.45
CA PRO A 128 19.49 -5.06 6.02
C PRO A 128 19.47 -4.96 7.56
N LEU A 129 20.32 -5.76 8.21
CA LEU A 129 20.47 -5.77 9.68
C LEU A 129 21.08 -4.48 10.26
N ALA A 130 21.37 -3.48 9.42
CA ALA A 130 21.97 -2.20 9.79
C ALA A 130 20.94 -1.21 10.39
N SER A 131 21.44 -0.06 10.87
CA SER A 131 20.62 1.03 11.43
C SER A 131 19.69 1.66 10.39
N THR A 132 20.05 1.67 9.11
CA THR A 132 19.21 2.10 7.99
C THR A 132 18.68 0.88 7.24
N SER A 133 17.39 0.57 7.38
CA SER A 133 16.73 -0.48 6.61
C SER A 133 16.53 -0.02 5.17
N THR A 134 17.08 -0.76 4.22
CA THR A 134 16.98 -0.52 2.78
C THR A 134 16.69 -1.82 2.05
N ILE A 135 15.98 -1.72 0.93
CA ILE A 135 15.79 -2.83 0.01
C ILE A 135 16.30 -2.40 -1.35
N THR A 136 17.08 -3.26 -2.01
CA THR A 136 17.46 -3.08 -3.41
C THR A 136 16.48 -3.85 -4.28
N LEU A 137 15.72 -3.15 -5.13
CA LEU A 137 14.88 -3.76 -6.17
C LEU A 137 15.70 -3.79 -7.46
N PRO A 138 16.21 -4.97 -7.88
CA PRO A 138 17.11 -5.05 -9.01
C PRO A 138 16.41 -4.69 -10.33
N SER A 139 17.19 -4.30 -11.35
CA SER A 139 16.66 -4.08 -12.70
C SER A 139 16.19 -5.37 -13.37
N ASP A 140 16.60 -6.53 -12.87
CA ASP A 140 16.12 -7.85 -13.28
C ASP A 140 16.17 -8.84 -12.11
N GLY A 141 15.24 -9.81 -12.07
CA GLY A 141 15.13 -10.82 -11.00
C GLY A 141 13.82 -10.77 -10.20
N SER A 142 13.63 -11.78 -9.34
CA SER A 142 12.38 -11.99 -8.59
C SER A 142 12.04 -10.85 -7.63
N PHE A 143 13.05 -10.17 -7.07
CA PHE A 143 12.88 -9.03 -6.17
C PHE A 143 12.61 -7.68 -6.88
N LYS A 144 12.52 -7.67 -8.22
CA LYS A 144 12.27 -6.44 -8.99
C LYS A 144 10.93 -5.79 -8.64
N THR A 145 9.96 -6.58 -8.19
CA THR A 145 8.65 -6.12 -7.72
C THR A 145 8.42 -6.65 -6.31
N ILE A 146 7.91 -5.80 -5.41
CA ILE A 146 7.49 -6.20 -4.08
C ILE A 146 6.11 -5.65 -3.75
N ILE A 147 5.42 -6.32 -2.82
CA ILE A 147 4.30 -5.72 -2.08
C ILE A 147 4.82 -5.36 -0.71
N ALA A 148 4.71 -4.12 -0.28
CA ALA A 148 5.07 -3.65 1.05
C ALA A 148 3.82 -3.22 1.81
N ILE A 149 3.67 -3.71 3.04
CA ILE A 149 2.52 -3.44 3.90
C ILE A 149 3.05 -2.95 5.25
N SER A 150 2.56 -1.79 5.71
CA SER A 150 2.86 -1.32 7.05
C SER A 150 2.05 -2.09 8.09
N ASP A 151 2.71 -2.65 9.09
CA ASP A 151 2.07 -3.30 10.25
C ASP A 151 1.79 -2.31 11.41
N GLY A 152 2.06 -1.01 11.20
CA GLY A 152 1.96 0.02 12.23
C GLY A 152 3.22 0.27 13.05
N GLU A 153 4.30 -0.47 12.79
CA GLU A 153 5.63 -0.21 13.35
C GLU A 153 6.73 -0.29 12.29
N ASN A 154 6.63 -1.30 11.43
CA ASN A 154 7.57 -1.68 10.40
C ASN A 154 6.83 -1.90 9.06
N TRP A 155 7.61 -2.22 8.03
CA TRP A 155 7.13 -2.61 6.72
C TRP A 155 7.41 -4.10 6.51
N THR A 156 6.38 -4.92 6.34
CA THR A 156 6.53 -6.29 5.86
C THR A 156 6.45 -6.28 4.34
N TYR A 157 7.33 -7.02 3.66
CA TYR A 157 7.32 -7.09 2.20
C TYR A 157 7.33 -8.52 1.65
N PHE A 158 6.70 -8.67 0.49
CA PHE A 158 6.51 -9.92 -0.26
C PHE A 158 7.14 -9.79 -1.64
N PHE A 159 7.78 -10.88 -2.10
CA PHE A 159 8.46 -11.04 -3.39
C PHE A 159 8.24 -12.46 -3.90
#